data_AF-A0A976L5D5-F1
#
_entry.id   AF-A0A976L5D5-F1
#
_cell.length_a   1.000
_cell.length_b   1.000
_cell.length_c   1.000
_cell.angle_alpha   90.00
_cell.angle_beta   90.00
_cell.angle_gamma   90.00
#
_symmetry.space_group_name_H-M   'P 1'
#
loop_
_entity.id
_entity.type
_entity.pdbx_description
1 polymer ?
#
loop_
_entity_poly.entity_id
_entity_poly.type
_entity_poly.pdbx_seq_one_letter_code
_entity_poly.pdbx_strand_id
1 'polypeptide(L)'
;MTPEKVISVIEMYEWKLREANIPKTRMDPRRTFASLDNDEILAHAHYLSDGAKQYAKEGRLRKMGSHLTAIQMCLSFAGWYALGDLMNHNKP
;
A
#
# COMPACT_ATOMS: atom_id res chain seq x y z
N MET A 1 7.34 6.76 -13.14
CA MET A 1 6.03 6.12 -12.91
C MET A 1 4.95 7.17 -13.07
N THR A 2 3.96 6.95 -13.93
CA THR A 2 2.86 7.90 -14.13
C THR A 2 1.77 7.70 -13.06
N PRO A 3 0.87 8.68 -12.82
CA PRO A 3 -0.27 8.49 -11.92
C PRO A 3 -1.13 7.27 -12.26
N GLU A 4 -1.34 6.99 -13.55
CA GLU A 4 -2.12 5.86 -14.04
C GLU A 4 -1.46 4.53 -13.66
N LYS A 5 -0.14 4.43 -13.83
CA LYS A 5 0.63 3.26 -13.42
C LYS A 5 0.56 3.05 -11.91
N VAL A 6 0.67 4.12 -11.13
CA VAL A 6 0.55 4.04 -9.66
C VAL A 6 -0.82 3.52 -9.26
N ILE A 7 -1.90 4.04 -9.87
CA ILE A 7 -3.27 3.57 -9.63
C ILE A 7 -3.39 2.08 -9.96
N SER A 8 -2.90 1.65 -11.13
CA SER A 8 -2.92 0.23 -11.53
C SER A 8 -2.19 -0.68 -10.55
N VAL A 9 -1.02 -0.26 -10.05
CA VAL A 9 -0.27 -1.03 -9.03
C VAL A 9 -1.03 -1.09 -7.71
N ILE A 10 -1.64 0.02 -7.27
CA ILE A 10 -2.45 0.04 -6.05
C ILE A 10 -3.68 -0.85 -6.18
N GLU A 11 -4.36 -0.84 -7.34
CA GLU A 11 -5.53 -1.69 -7.61
C GLU A 11 -5.17 -3.18 -7.60
N MET A 12 -4.01 -3.55 -8.11
CA MET A 12 -3.49 -4.92 -8.03
C MET A 12 -3.28 -5.35 -6.56
N TYR A 13 -2.69 -4.49 -5.73
CA TYR A 13 -2.51 -4.77 -4.30
C TYR A 13 -3.86 -4.84 -3.57
N GLU A 14 -4.76 -3.90 -3.84
CA GLU A 14 -6.09 -3.83 -3.24
C GLU A 14 -6.94 -5.05 -3.59
N TRP A 15 -6.87 -5.53 -4.84
CA TRP A 15 -7.55 -6.75 -5.25
C TRP A 15 -7.10 -7.95 -4.40
N LYS A 16 -5.79 -8.17 -4.25
CA LYS A 16 -5.24 -9.25 -3.43
C LYS A 16 -5.66 -9.13 -1.95
N LEU A 17 -5.66 -7.91 -1.41
CA LEU A 17 -6.10 -7.63 -0.04
C LEU A 17 -7.60 -7.95 0.16
N ARG A 18 -8.44 -7.61 -0.82
CA ARG A 18 -9.88 -7.92 -0.80
C ARG A 18 -10.15 -9.43 -0.88
N GLU A 19 -9.47 -10.14 -1.79
CA GLU A 19 -9.62 -11.60 -1.92
C GLU A 19 -9.24 -12.33 -0.63
N ALA A 20 -8.26 -11.81 0.11
CA ALA A 20 -7.85 -12.33 1.41
C ALA A 20 -8.73 -11.86 2.59
N ASN A 21 -9.83 -11.15 2.33
CA ASN A 21 -10.73 -10.57 3.34
C ASN A 21 -10.04 -9.64 4.35
N ILE A 22 -8.97 -8.96 3.94
CA ILE A 22 -8.27 -8.00 4.81
C ILE A 22 -9.13 -6.74 4.96
N PRO A 23 -9.43 -6.27 6.18
CA PRO A 23 -10.23 -5.05 6.38
C PRO A 23 -9.46 -3.78 6.06
N LYS A 24 -10.16 -2.68 5.76
CA LYS A 24 -9.56 -1.35 5.57
C LYS A 24 -9.43 -0.62 6.92
N THR A 25 -8.49 -1.03 7.75
CA THR A 25 -8.34 -0.47 9.11
C THR A 25 -7.07 0.37 9.21
N ARG A 26 -7.20 1.60 9.70
CA ARG A 26 -6.03 2.45 9.98
C ARG A 26 -5.30 1.95 11.23
N MET A 27 -3.98 1.87 11.17
CA MET A 27 -3.12 1.66 12.34
C MET A 27 -3.35 2.75 13.41
N ASP A 28 -3.33 2.36 14.69
CA ASP A 28 -3.30 3.32 15.81
C ASP A 28 -2.01 4.17 15.71
N PRO A 29 -2.10 5.50 15.58
CA PRO A 29 -0.92 6.36 15.44
C PRO A 29 -0.01 6.38 16.68
N ARG A 30 -0.42 5.79 17.81
CA ARG A 30 0.39 5.64 19.03
C ARG A 30 1.21 4.34 19.05
N ARG A 31 0.99 3.43 18.10
CA ARG A 31 1.73 2.18 17.94
C ARG A 31 2.80 2.30 16.85
N THR A 32 3.77 1.38 16.87
CA THR A 32 4.80 1.27 15.85
C THR A 32 4.52 0.07 14.96
N PHE A 33 5.02 0.05 13.73
CA PHE A 33 4.90 -1.12 12.84
C PHE A 33 5.47 -2.40 13.47
N ALA A 34 6.52 -2.28 14.30
CA ALA A 34 7.13 -3.42 14.98
C ALA A 34 6.22 -4.05 16.06
N SER A 35 5.18 -3.34 16.52
CA SER A 35 4.22 -3.87 17.49
C SER A 35 2.92 -4.38 16.86
N LEU A 36 2.82 -4.37 15.53
CA LEU A 36 1.68 -4.90 14.79
C LEU A 36 1.94 -6.35 14.37
N ASP A 37 0.87 -7.14 14.31
CA ASP A 37 0.92 -8.40 13.56
C ASP A 37 0.77 -8.17 12.04
N ASN A 38 0.94 -9.24 11.27
CA ASN A 38 0.88 -9.16 9.81
C ASN A 38 -0.51 -8.74 9.30
N ASP A 39 -1.59 -9.15 9.96
CA ASP A 39 -2.94 -8.82 9.53
C ASP A 39 -3.26 -7.34 9.78
N GLU A 40 -2.80 -6.79 10.91
CA GLU A 40 -2.86 -5.36 11.22
C GLU A 40 -2.05 -4.52 10.21
N ILE A 41 -0.86 -4.98 9.84
CA ILE A 41 -0.01 -4.34 8.82
C ILE A 41 -0.74 -4.32 7.46
N LEU A 42 -1.30 -5.45 7.05
CA LEU A 42 -2.04 -5.57 5.79
C LEU A 42 -3.31 -4.72 5.80
N ALA A 43 -4.02 -4.68 6.93
CA ALA A 43 -5.20 -3.84 7.08
C ALA A 43 -4.86 -2.35 6.93
N HIS A 44 -3.71 -1.94 7.46
CA HIS A 44 -3.22 -0.57 7.27
C HIS A 44 -2.86 -0.27 5.81
N ALA A 45 -2.21 -1.21 5.13
CA ALA A 45 -1.95 -1.11 3.69
C ALA A 45 -3.26 -0.91 2.90
N HIS A 46 -4.29 -1.71 3.22
CA HIS A 46 -5.60 -1.64 2.59
C HIS A 46 -6.34 -0.32 2.90
N TYR A 47 -6.15 0.24 4.10
CA TYR A 47 -6.65 1.58 4.42
C TYR A 47 -5.98 2.68 3.57
N LEU A 48 -4.66 2.58 3.36
CA LEU A 48 -3.90 3.62 2.64
C LEU A 48 -4.20 3.67 1.14
N SER A 49 -4.67 2.58 0.53
CA SER A 49 -4.89 2.47 -0.92
C SER A 49 -5.88 3.52 -1.45
N ASP A 50 -6.92 3.85 -0.69
CA ASP A 50 -7.91 4.85 -1.13
C ASP A 50 -7.30 6.25 -1.19
N GLY A 51 -6.57 6.65 -0.15
CA GLY A 51 -5.87 7.93 -0.12
C GLY A 51 -4.78 8.02 -1.18
N ALA A 52 -4.08 6.91 -1.45
CA ALA A 52 -3.05 6.85 -2.50
C ALA A 52 -3.63 7.10 -3.90
N LYS A 53 -4.74 6.44 -4.24
CA LYS A 53 -5.47 6.65 -5.49
C LYS A 53 -6.04 8.08 -5.59
N GLN A 54 -6.56 8.62 -4.49
CA GLN A 54 -7.05 10.00 -4.46
C GLN A 54 -5.92 11.00 -4.76
N TYR A 55 -4.77 10.87 -4.10
CA TYR A 55 -3.63 11.75 -4.34
C TYR A 55 -3.06 11.63 -5.77
N ALA A 56 -3.11 10.44 -6.37
CA ALA A 56 -2.75 10.27 -7.78
C ALA A 56 -3.67 11.08 -8.69
N LYS A 57 -4.99 10.99 -8.50
CA LYS A 57 -6.00 11.75 -9.26
C LYS A 57 -5.88 13.26 -9.08
N GLU A 58 -5.51 13.71 -7.88
CA GLU A 58 -5.30 15.14 -7.55
C GLU A 58 -3.94 15.68 -8.05
N GLY A 59 -3.09 14.86 -8.68
CA GLY A 59 -1.74 15.29 -9.09
C GLY A 59 -0.77 15.54 -7.92
N ARG A 60 -1.10 15.07 -6.71
CA ARG A 60 -0.30 15.28 -5.48
C ARG A 60 0.79 14.22 -5.34
N LEU A 61 1.70 14.22 -6.30
CA LEU A 61 2.70 13.16 -6.50
C LEU A 61 3.53 12.84 -5.25
N ARG A 62 3.91 13.85 -4.46
CA ARG A 62 4.67 13.63 -3.22
C ARG A 62 3.88 12.79 -2.21
N LYS A 63 2.61 13.12 -1.97
CA LYS A 63 1.76 12.41 -1.00
C LYS A 63 1.38 11.03 -1.50
N MET A 64 1.06 10.93 -2.80
CA MET A 64 0.85 9.66 -3.48
C MET A 64 2.07 8.75 -3.31
N GLY A 65 3.28 9.25 -3.58
CA GLY A 65 4.52 8.51 -3.42
C GLY A 65 4.74 8.02 -1.99
N SER A 66 4.53 8.89 -0.98
CA SER A 66 4.64 8.49 0.43
C SER A 66 3.66 7.37 0.80
N HIS A 67 2.41 7.44 0.35
CA HIS A 67 1.43 6.38 0.58
C HIS A 67 1.80 5.08 -0.15
N LEU A 68 2.22 5.16 -1.41
CA LEU A 68 2.65 3.99 -2.17
C LEU A 68 3.82 3.29 -1.49
N THR A 69 4.84 4.03 -1.07
CA THR A 69 5.97 3.47 -0.30
C THR A 69 5.47 2.80 0.98
N ALA A 70 4.59 3.44 1.75
CA ALA A 70 4.05 2.86 2.97
C ALA A 70 3.29 1.55 2.71
N ILE A 71 2.44 1.50 1.68
CA ILE A 71 1.72 0.29 1.25
C ILE A 71 2.71 -0.82 0.90
N GLN A 72 3.72 -0.53 0.09
CA GLN A 72 4.73 -1.50 -0.35
C GLN A 72 5.56 -2.03 0.82
N MET A 73 5.93 -1.17 1.76
CA MET A 73 6.60 -1.59 3.00
C MET A 73 5.73 -2.51 3.84
N CYS A 74 4.44 -2.18 4.02
CA CYS A 74 3.50 -3.03 4.75
C CYS A 74 3.39 -4.42 4.11
N LEU A 75 3.23 -4.48 2.80
CA LEU A 75 3.14 -5.74 2.08
C LEU A 75 4.45 -6.56 2.17
N SER A 76 5.61 -5.90 2.19
CA SER A 76 6.89 -6.58 2.38
C SER A 76 7.06 -7.11 3.79
N PHE A 77 6.74 -6.31 4.81
CA PHE A 77 6.81 -6.73 6.21
C PHE A 77 5.87 -7.89 6.53
N ALA A 78 4.68 -7.91 5.94
CA ALA A 78 3.74 -9.02 6.04
C ALA A 78 4.13 -10.24 5.18
N GLY A 79 5.26 -10.20 4.46
CA GLY A 79 5.76 -11.31 3.65
C GLY A 79 5.00 -11.56 2.34
N TRP A 80 4.16 -10.63 1.88
CA TRP A 80 3.34 -10.80 0.68
C TRP A 80 4.08 -10.56 -0.63
N TYR A 81 5.14 -9.75 -0.59
CA TYR A 81 6.01 -9.43 -1.73
C TYR A 81 7.44 -9.26 -1.25
N ALA A 82 8.40 -9.80 -2.02
CA ALA A 82 9.81 -9.49 -1.82
C ALA A 82 10.13 -8.09 -2.36
N LEU A 83 11.25 -7.52 -1.94
CA LEU A 83 11.73 -6.22 -2.45
C LEU A 83 11.87 -6.24 -3.99
N GLY A 84 12.33 -7.36 -4.57
CA GLY A 84 12.44 -7.52 -6.02
C GLY A 84 11.11 -7.38 -6.76
N ASP A 85 10.02 -7.92 -6.19
CA ASP A 85 8.67 -7.80 -6.76
C ASP A 85 8.23 -6.33 -6.77
N LEU A 86 8.40 -5.64 -5.64
CA LEU A 86 8.04 -4.24 -5.48
C LEU A 86 8.81 -3.34 -6.46
N MET A 87 10.12 -3.58 -6.61
CA MET A 87 10.94 -2.88 -7.59
C MET A 87 10.46 -3.14 -9.02
N ASN A 88 10.04 -4.37 -9.32
CA ASN A 88 9.50 -4.72 -10.62
C ASN A 88 8.17 -4.02 -10.91
N HIS A 89 7.27 -3.94 -9.92
CA HIS A 89 5.99 -3.22 -10.05
C HIS A 89 6.18 -1.72 -10.31
N ASN A 90 7.28 -1.14 -9.80
CA ASN A 90 7.62 0.27 -9.91
C ASN A 90 8.31 0.64 -11.24
N LYS A 91 8.64 -0.34 -12.09
CA LYS A 91 9.21 -0.07 -13.42
C LYS A 91 8.20 0.69 -14.30
N PRO A 92 8.69 1.55 -15.22
CA PRO A 92 7.85 2.27 -16.17
C PRO A 92 6.89 1.35 -16.93
#